data_AF-A0AAD9UY84-F1
#
_entry.id   AF-A0AAD9UY84-F1
#
_cell.length_a   1.000
_cell.length_b   1.000
_cell.length_c   1.000
_cell.angle_alpha   90.00
_cell.angle_beta   90.00
_cell.angle_gamma   90.00
#
_symmetry.space_group_name_H-M   'P 1'
#
loop_
_entity.id
_entity.type
_entity.pdbx_description
1 polymer ?
#
loop_
_entity_poly.entity_id
_entity_poly.type
_entity_poly.pdbx_seq_one_letter_code
_entity_poly.pdbx_strand_id
1 'polypeptide(L)'
;MALHSADGEKALVVSRLSAPFSLRIEPVGRWYEAYVRRQQHGFRSHHSSSGSSSSSASEGSLSSDEEDEDFLLTLDPSEWKKQDHYKVLGLGNLRHKATFQDIKKAFRKKVLKHHPDKKSSKTDSKESKLSEQSLFACITIANDILSNKTKRRAYDSVDPFFDDSIPSVSANSKSNFFEVFGPVFERNAR
;
A
#
# COMPACT_ATOMS: atom_id res chain seq x y z
N MET A 1 50.17 36.37 -15.45
CA MET A 1 50.22 37.81 -15.10
C MET A 1 51.33 37.98 -14.08
N ALA A 2 52.46 38.55 -14.50
CA ALA A 2 53.59 38.82 -13.61
C ALA A 2 53.39 40.17 -12.93
N LEU A 3 53.23 40.17 -11.62
CA LEU A 3 53.18 41.39 -10.81
C LEU A 3 54.61 41.91 -10.66
N HIS A 4 54.87 43.12 -11.16
CA HIS A 4 56.12 43.83 -10.92
C HIS A 4 56.01 44.57 -9.58
N SER A 5 56.97 44.36 -8.69
CA SER A 5 57.11 45.11 -7.44
C SER A 5 58.01 46.31 -7.65
N ALA A 6 57.62 47.48 -7.11
CA ALA A 6 58.44 48.68 -7.14
C ALA A 6 59.55 48.61 -6.07
N ASP A 7 60.76 48.95 -6.48
CA ASP A 7 61.95 49.35 -5.73
C ASP A 7 62.07 48.88 -4.26
N GLY A 8 62.78 47.76 -4.06
CA GLY A 8 63.48 47.45 -2.81
C GLY A 8 63.08 46.16 -2.08
N GLU A 9 61.91 45.59 -2.36
CA GLU A 9 61.45 44.38 -1.66
C GLU A 9 61.71 43.10 -2.47
N LYS A 10 62.58 42.22 -1.94
CA LYS A 10 62.87 40.91 -2.54
C LYS A 10 61.66 39.98 -2.36
N ALA A 11 60.91 39.73 -3.44
CA ALA A 11 59.85 38.74 -3.45
C ALA A 11 60.44 37.32 -3.30
N LEU A 12 60.23 36.71 -2.12
CA LEU A 12 60.56 35.31 -1.85
C LEU A 12 59.40 34.42 -2.31
N VAL A 13 59.69 33.44 -3.18
CA VAL A 13 58.71 32.43 -3.59
C VAL A 13 58.53 31.45 -2.42
N VAL A 14 57.41 31.58 -1.69
CA VAL A 14 57.15 30.84 -0.45
C VAL A 14 56.84 29.36 -0.70
N SER A 15 56.29 28.99 -1.87
CA SER A 15 56.06 27.58 -2.24
C SER A 15 55.72 27.41 -3.72
N ARG A 16 55.83 26.17 -4.23
CA ARG A 16 55.33 25.77 -5.56
C ARG A 16 53.92 25.20 -5.43
N LEU A 17 53.03 25.53 -6.37
CA LEU A 17 51.68 24.97 -6.44
C LEU A 17 51.75 23.45 -6.64
N SER A 18 50.88 22.71 -5.96
CA SER A 18 50.77 21.25 -6.13
C SER A 18 50.33 20.92 -7.56
N ALA A 19 50.83 19.80 -8.10
CA ALA A 19 50.44 19.31 -9.41
C ALA A 19 48.92 18.99 -9.43
N PRO A 20 48.21 19.27 -10.55
CA PRO A 20 46.80 18.91 -10.67
C PRO A 20 46.66 17.39 -10.70
N PHE A 21 45.64 16.88 -10.01
CA PHE A 21 45.27 15.47 -10.02
C PHE A 21 43.82 15.32 -10.44
N SER A 22 43.53 14.26 -11.17
CA SER A 22 42.18 13.94 -11.63
C SER A 22 41.61 12.82 -10.76
N LEU A 23 40.41 13.03 -10.23
CA LEU A 23 39.67 12.04 -9.46
C LEU A 23 38.44 11.60 -10.24
N ARG A 24 38.16 10.31 -10.19
CA ARG A 24 36.86 9.78 -10.61
C ARG A 24 35.89 9.95 -9.44
N ILE A 25 34.80 10.67 -9.68
CA ILE A 25 33.75 10.89 -8.71
C ILE A 25 32.55 10.05 -9.15
N GLU A 26 32.02 9.24 -8.23
CA GLU A 26 30.79 8.51 -8.46
C GLU A 26 29.59 9.33 -7.96
N PRO A 27 28.49 9.37 -8.73
CA PRO A 27 27.27 10.03 -8.27
C PRO A 27 26.66 9.21 -7.12
N VAL A 28 26.64 9.81 -5.94
CA VAL A 28 26.08 9.18 -4.73
C VAL A 28 25.11 10.13 -4.03
N GLY A 29 24.20 9.57 -3.25
CA GLY A 29 23.30 10.31 -2.39
C GLY A 29 21.83 10.26 -2.78
N ARG A 30 20.99 10.78 -1.88
CA ARG A 30 19.52 10.64 -1.89
C ARG A 30 18.87 11.06 -3.22
N TRP A 31 19.39 12.12 -3.85
CA TRP A 31 18.88 12.64 -5.12
C TRP A 31 19.20 11.72 -6.30
N TYR A 32 20.41 11.17 -6.35
CA TYR A 32 20.82 10.23 -7.39
C TYR A 32 20.06 8.90 -7.26
N GLU A 33 19.92 8.38 -6.03
CA GLU A 33 19.11 7.18 -5.77
C GLU A 33 17.65 7.36 -6.17
N ALA A 34 17.05 8.53 -5.88
CA ALA A 34 15.69 8.85 -6.29
C ALA A 34 15.55 8.92 -7.82
N TYR A 35 16.56 9.45 -8.52
CA TYR A 35 16.63 9.47 -9.97
C TYR A 35 16.68 8.05 -10.56
N VAL A 36 17.58 7.20 -10.07
CA VAL A 36 17.71 5.80 -10.53
C VAL A 36 16.42 5.01 -10.29
N ARG A 37 15.82 5.14 -9.11
CA ARG A 37 14.55 4.48 -8.76
C ARG A 37 13.41 4.89 -9.70
N ARG A 38 13.38 6.16 -10.12
CA ARG A 38 12.39 6.69 -11.08
C ARG A 38 12.57 6.13 -12.49
N GLN A 39 13.81 5.88 -12.91
CA GLN A 39 14.11 5.26 -14.21
C GLN A 39 13.73 3.78 -14.22
N GLN A 40 14.01 3.06 -13.14
CA GLN A 40 13.71 1.62 -13.05
C GLN A 40 12.21 1.32 -12.96
N HIS A 41 11.44 2.15 -12.25
CA HIS A 41 10.01 1.89 -12.00
C HIS A 41 9.05 2.70 -12.88
N GLY A 42 9.56 3.41 -13.89
CA GLY A 42 8.77 4.31 -14.73
C GLY A 42 8.30 5.56 -13.98
N PHE A 43 8.06 6.64 -14.72
CA PHE A 43 7.63 7.92 -14.17
C PHE A 43 6.21 7.84 -13.59
N ARG A 44 6.08 7.41 -12.33
CA ARG A 44 4.87 7.65 -11.54
C ARG A 44 5.02 9.02 -10.89
N SER A 45 4.42 10.04 -11.50
CA SER A 45 4.33 11.38 -10.94
C SER A 45 3.56 11.33 -9.62
N HIS A 46 4.27 11.37 -8.50
CA HIS A 46 3.71 11.71 -7.20
C HIS A 46 4.39 12.99 -6.73
N HIS A 47 3.71 14.11 -6.95
CA HIS A 47 4.03 15.38 -6.33
C HIS A 47 3.56 15.36 -4.86
N SER A 48 4.27 14.66 -3.97
CA SER A 48 4.04 14.85 -2.54
C SER A 48 4.90 16.01 -2.05
N SER A 49 4.29 17.20 -2.00
CA SER A 49 4.81 18.32 -1.23
C SER A 49 4.85 17.93 0.25
N SER A 50 6.09 17.88 0.78
CA SER A 50 6.52 18.15 2.16
C SER A 50 5.70 17.59 3.33
N GLY A 51 6.36 16.77 4.16
CA GLY A 51 5.93 16.55 5.54
C GLY A 51 6.47 15.26 6.13
N SER A 52 7.76 15.23 6.45
CA SER A 52 8.33 14.18 7.30
C SER A 52 7.64 14.17 8.66
N SER A 53 6.91 13.10 8.95
CA SER A 53 6.73 12.62 10.32
C SER A 53 6.85 11.10 10.31
N SER A 54 7.64 10.63 11.26
CA SER A 54 8.05 9.27 11.55
C SER A 54 6.95 8.23 11.44
N SER A 55 7.20 7.16 10.70
CA SER A 55 6.93 5.80 11.20
C SER A 55 7.69 4.80 10.34
N SER A 56 8.62 4.11 10.99
CA SER A 56 9.16 2.85 10.53
C SER A 56 8.00 1.86 10.44
N ALA A 57 7.54 1.58 9.23
CA ALA A 57 6.59 0.52 8.96
C ALA A 57 7.05 -0.22 7.70
N SER A 58 7.86 -1.24 7.95
CA SER A 58 7.89 -2.51 7.24
C SER A 58 7.53 -2.47 5.76
N GLU A 59 8.57 -2.56 4.95
CA GLU A 59 8.56 -3.03 3.57
C GLU A 59 7.53 -4.17 3.39
N GLY A 60 6.43 -3.85 2.72
CA GLY A 60 5.40 -4.79 2.25
C GLY A 60 5.02 -4.38 0.82
N SER A 61 6.05 -4.27 -0.03
CA SER A 61 5.95 -3.73 -1.37
C SER A 61 5.69 -4.86 -2.38
N LEU A 62 4.47 -4.86 -2.92
CA LEU A 62 4.14 -5.21 -4.31
C LEU A 62 4.30 -6.68 -4.74
N SER A 63 3.45 -7.57 -4.19
CA SER A 63 3.01 -8.77 -4.93
C SER A 63 1.49 -9.03 -4.87
N SER A 64 0.76 -8.41 -3.93
CA SER A 64 -0.66 -8.72 -3.72
C SER A 64 -1.63 -8.02 -4.67
N ASP A 65 -1.24 -6.91 -5.31
CA ASP A 65 -2.15 -6.06 -6.09
C ASP A 65 -2.54 -6.67 -7.46
N GLU A 66 -1.80 -7.67 -7.99
CA GLU A 66 -2.13 -8.34 -9.27
C GLU A 66 -3.06 -9.55 -9.07
N GLU A 67 -2.82 -10.36 -8.04
CA GLU A 67 -3.68 -11.49 -7.65
C GLU A 67 -5.10 -11.03 -7.29
N ASP A 68 -5.21 -9.84 -6.69
CA ASP A 68 -6.50 -9.21 -6.38
C ASP A 68 -7.31 -8.89 -7.65
N GLU A 69 -6.67 -8.60 -8.79
CA GLU A 69 -7.38 -8.16 -10.00
C GLU A 69 -7.98 -9.36 -10.75
N ASP A 70 -7.26 -10.48 -10.83
CA ASP A 70 -7.76 -11.71 -11.46
C ASP A 70 -8.97 -12.29 -10.69
N PHE A 71 -8.91 -12.22 -9.35
CA PHE A 71 -10.06 -12.55 -8.49
C PHE A 71 -11.25 -11.62 -8.73
N LEU A 72 -11.00 -10.32 -8.88
CA LEU A 72 -12.05 -9.33 -9.12
C LEU A 72 -12.73 -9.49 -10.50
N LEU A 73 -11.99 -9.95 -11.50
CA LEU A 73 -12.49 -10.25 -12.85
C LEU A 73 -13.43 -11.46 -12.89
N THR A 74 -13.34 -12.36 -11.91
CA THR A 74 -14.21 -13.56 -11.80
C THR A 74 -15.51 -13.29 -11.03
N LEU A 75 -15.67 -12.10 -10.44
CA LEU A 75 -16.84 -11.78 -9.60
C LEU A 75 -18.04 -11.31 -10.44
N ASP A 76 -19.19 -11.93 -10.21
CA ASP A 76 -20.48 -11.49 -10.74
C ASP A 76 -21.16 -10.51 -9.75
N PRO A 77 -21.54 -9.29 -10.17
CA PRO A 77 -22.27 -8.33 -9.31
C PRO A 77 -23.55 -8.86 -8.71
N SER A 78 -24.21 -9.79 -9.39
CA SER A 78 -25.46 -10.39 -8.92
C SER A 78 -25.26 -11.16 -7.63
N GLU A 79 -24.08 -11.76 -7.44
CA GLU A 79 -23.73 -12.57 -6.28
C GLU A 79 -23.03 -11.78 -5.16
N TRP A 80 -23.16 -10.45 -5.10
CA TRP A 80 -22.48 -9.60 -4.09
C TRP A 80 -22.63 -10.09 -2.64
N LYS A 81 -23.77 -10.72 -2.29
CA LYS A 81 -24.04 -11.22 -0.94
C LYS A 81 -23.10 -12.35 -0.49
N LYS A 82 -22.58 -13.15 -1.44
CA LYS A 82 -21.66 -14.26 -1.16
C LYS A 82 -20.19 -13.84 -1.27
N GLN A 83 -19.93 -12.61 -1.70
CA GLN A 83 -18.59 -12.12 -1.94
C GLN A 83 -17.92 -11.66 -0.64
N ASP A 84 -16.61 -11.81 -0.60
CA ASP A 84 -15.78 -11.26 0.47
C ASP A 84 -15.53 -9.76 0.20
N HIS A 85 -16.30 -8.90 0.87
CA HIS A 85 -16.20 -7.44 0.72
C HIS A 85 -14.85 -6.89 1.19
N TYR A 86 -14.17 -7.56 2.11
CA TYR A 86 -12.83 -7.16 2.52
C TYR A 86 -11.82 -7.44 1.41
N LYS A 87 -11.90 -8.61 0.76
CA LYS A 87 -11.05 -8.92 -0.40
C LYS A 87 -11.31 -7.99 -1.57
N VAL A 88 -12.58 -7.65 -1.85
CA VAL A 88 -12.93 -6.69 -2.92
C VAL A 88 -12.22 -5.34 -2.73
N LEU A 89 -12.10 -4.87 -1.47
CA LEU A 89 -11.38 -3.63 -1.15
C LEU A 89 -9.85 -3.82 -1.03
N GLY A 90 -9.32 -5.05 -1.08
CA GLY A 90 -7.91 -5.34 -0.82
C GLY A 90 -7.53 -5.30 0.66
N LEU A 91 -8.51 -5.51 1.54
CA LEU A 91 -8.37 -5.56 3.01
C LEU A 91 -8.53 -6.98 3.56
N GLY A 92 -8.37 -8.00 2.71
CA GLY A 92 -8.48 -9.42 3.10
C GLY A 92 -7.59 -9.82 4.28
N ASN A 93 -6.45 -9.13 4.46
CA ASN A 93 -5.53 -9.38 5.58
C ASN A 93 -6.00 -8.77 6.91
N LEU A 94 -6.72 -7.64 6.87
CA LEU A 94 -7.17 -6.94 8.08
C LEU A 94 -8.59 -7.36 8.50
N ARG A 95 -9.48 -7.72 7.57
CA ARG A 95 -10.88 -8.15 7.83
C ARG A 95 -11.58 -7.26 8.89
N HIS A 96 -12.14 -7.86 9.94
CA HIS A 96 -12.80 -7.14 11.04
C HIS A 96 -11.88 -6.17 11.79
N LYS A 97 -10.55 -6.34 11.74
CA LYS A 97 -9.58 -5.42 12.36
C LYS A 97 -9.37 -4.13 11.57
N ALA A 98 -9.85 -4.04 10.32
CA ALA A 98 -9.68 -2.85 9.50
C ALA A 98 -10.35 -1.63 10.13
N THR A 99 -9.64 -0.50 10.22
CA THR A 99 -10.23 0.74 10.72
C THR A 99 -11.10 1.40 9.63
N PHE A 100 -12.01 2.29 10.04
CA PHE A 100 -12.80 3.07 9.08
C PHE A 100 -11.92 3.88 8.11
N GLN A 101 -10.77 4.38 8.58
CA GLN A 101 -9.82 5.11 7.75
C GLN A 101 -9.20 4.19 6.68
N ASP A 102 -8.90 2.93 7.02
CA ASP A 102 -8.33 1.97 6.08
C ASP A 102 -9.34 1.59 5.00
N ILE A 103 -10.60 1.35 5.37
CA ILE A 103 -11.71 1.11 4.44
C ILE A 103 -11.85 2.28 3.46
N LYS A 104 -11.84 3.52 3.98
CA LYS A 104 -11.95 4.73 3.15
C LYS A 104 -10.76 4.91 2.20
N LYS A 105 -9.54 4.63 2.67
CA LYS A 105 -8.31 4.70 1.85
C LYS A 105 -8.33 3.64 0.75
N ALA A 106 -8.68 2.41 1.09
CA ALA A 106 -8.78 1.28 0.18
C ALA A 106 -9.83 1.52 -0.92
N PHE A 107 -11.03 1.99 -0.52
CA PHE A 107 -12.09 2.37 -1.46
C PHE A 107 -11.62 3.43 -2.45
N ARG A 108 -10.98 4.51 -1.98
CA ARG A 108 -10.43 5.57 -2.85
C ARG A 108 -9.40 5.01 -3.84
N LYS A 109 -8.51 4.13 -3.38
CA LYS A 109 -7.49 3.46 -4.23
C LYS A 109 -8.16 2.64 -5.33
N LYS A 110 -9.16 1.81 -4.99
CA LYS A 110 -9.87 0.93 -5.94
C LYS A 110 -10.73 1.73 -6.92
N VAL A 111 -11.45 2.77 -6.46
CA VAL A 111 -12.22 3.67 -7.33
C VAL A 111 -11.31 4.35 -8.36
N LEU A 112 -10.16 4.88 -7.96
CA LEU A 112 -9.24 5.55 -8.91
C LEU A 112 -8.65 4.59 -9.97
N LYS A 113 -8.57 3.30 -9.66
CA LYS A 113 -8.13 2.26 -10.60
C LYS A 113 -9.24 1.84 -11.55
N HIS A 114 -10.46 1.67 -11.04
CA HIS A 114 -11.58 1.03 -11.74
C HIS A 114 -12.74 1.98 -12.10
N HIS A 115 -12.52 3.30 -12.03
CA HIS A 115 -13.56 4.26 -12.39
C HIS A 115 -13.92 4.14 -13.88
N PRO A 116 -15.22 4.07 -14.23
CA PRO A 116 -15.66 3.86 -15.62
C PRO A 116 -15.18 4.96 -16.59
N ASP A 117 -15.04 6.19 -16.09
CA ASP A 117 -14.57 7.34 -16.88
C ASP A 117 -13.15 7.14 -17.45
N LYS A 118 -12.24 6.56 -16.65
CA LYS A 118 -10.81 6.49 -16.97
C LYS A 118 -10.48 5.41 -18.03
N LYS A 119 -11.34 4.41 -18.17
CA LYS A 119 -11.10 3.22 -19.01
C LYS A 119 -12.01 3.13 -20.24
N SER A 120 -12.98 4.04 -20.35
CA SER A 120 -13.81 4.23 -21.55
C SER A 120 -12.98 4.42 -22.85
N SER A 121 -11.71 4.79 -22.74
CA SER A 121 -10.79 5.03 -23.85
C SER A 121 -9.86 3.88 -24.24
N LYS A 122 -9.83 2.74 -23.50
CA LYS A 122 -8.73 1.75 -23.65
C LYS A 122 -9.11 0.35 -24.13
N THR A 123 -10.38 -0.03 -24.27
CA THR A 123 -10.72 -1.39 -24.71
C THR A 123 -12.09 -1.45 -25.36
N ASP A 124 -12.15 -1.83 -26.65
CA ASP A 124 -13.39 -1.91 -27.45
C ASP A 124 -14.15 -3.24 -27.33
N SER A 125 -13.62 -4.20 -26.54
CA SER A 125 -14.31 -5.47 -26.31
C SER A 125 -15.47 -5.30 -25.33
N LYS A 126 -16.71 -5.52 -25.81
CA LYS A 126 -17.95 -5.42 -25.02
C LYS A 126 -17.90 -6.24 -23.71
N GLU A 127 -17.26 -7.40 -23.73
CA GLU A 127 -17.09 -8.27 -22.56
C GLU A 127 -16.24 -7.62 -21.45
N SER A 128 -15.17 -6.90 -21.81
CA SER A 128 -14.33 -6.19 -20.84
C SER A 128 -15.04 -4.98 -20.20
N LYS A 129 -15.92 -4.30 -20.94
CA LYS A 129 -16.69 -3.18 -20.40
C LYS A 129 -17.74 -3.65 -19.38
N LEU A 130 -18.36 -4.81 -19.65
CA LEU A 130 -19.34 -5.41 -18.75
C LEU A 130 -18.69 -5.90 -17.44
N SER A 131 -17.52 -6.52 -17.49
CA SER A 131 -16.79 -6.95 -16.29
C SER A 131 -16.25 -5.78 -15.46
N GLU A 132 -15.86 -4.67 -16.09
CA GLU A 132 -15.38 -3.48 -15.36
C GLU A 132 -16.50 -2.71 -14.67
N GLN A 133 -17.65 -2.53 -15.33
CA GLN A 133 -18.81 -1.89 -14.72
C GLN A 133 -19.33 -2.73 -13.54
N SER A 134 -19.31 -4.05 -13.74
CA SER A 134 -19.60 -5.05 -12.72
C SER A 134 -18.68 -4.91 -11.50
N LEU A 135 -17.37 -4.80 -11.73
CA LEU A 135 -16.38 -4.63 -10.68
C LEU A 135 -16.59 -3.34 -9.88
N PHE A 136 -16.87 -2.22 -10.57
CA PHE A 136 -17.16 -0.96 -9.90
C PHE A 136 -18.41 -1.05 -9.01
N ALA A 137 -19.44 -1.77 -9.46
CA ALA A 137 -20.62 -2.03 -8.65
C ALA A 137 -20.26 -2.86 -7.40
N CYS A 138 -19.46 -3.92 -7.52
CA CYS A 138 -18.99 -4.71 -6.38
C CYS A 138 -18.20 -3.86 -5.36
N ILE A 139 -17.30 -2.99 -5.83
CA ILE A 139 -16.50 -2.10 -4.98
C ILE A 139 -17.39 -1.11 -4.21
N THR A 140 -18.39 -0.55 -4.87
CA THR A 140 -19.31 0.41 -4.23
C THR A 140 -20.22 -0.25 -3.20
N ILE A 141 -20.75 -1.45 -3.49
CA ILE A 141 -21.54 -2.26 -2.56
C ILE A 141 -20.69 -2.65 -1.34
N ALA A 142 -19.47 -3.14 -1.56
CA ALA A 142 -18.54 -3.50 -0.49
C ALA A 142 -18.28 -2.32 0.46
N ASN A 143 -18.06 -1.13 -0.08
CA ASN A 143 -17.87 0.07 0.74
C ASN A 143 -19.14 0.48 1.49
N ASP A 144 -20.33 0.39 0.91
CA ASP A 144 -21.59 0.73 1.62
C ASP A 144 -21.81 -0.17 2.85
N ILE A 145 -21.48 -1.45 2.74
CA ILE A 145 -21.62 -2.41 3.84
C ILE A 145 -20.55 -2.18 4.91
N LEU A 146 -19.28 -2.03 4.52
CA LEU A 146 -18.16 -1.92 5.45
C LEU A 146 -18.02 -0.51 6.08
N SER A 147 -18.52 0.53 5.41
CA SER A 147 -18.53 1.91 5.91
C SER A 147 -19.42 2.09 7.14
N ASN A 148 -20.59 1.45 7.15
CA ASN A 148 -21.56 1.59 8.22
C ASN A 148 -21.31 0.52 9.30
N LYS A 149 -21.06 0.96 10.55
CA LYS A 149 -20.80 0.06 11.68
C LYS A 149 -21.89 -0.99 11.90
N THR A 150 -23.16 -0.65 11.71
CA THR A 150 -24.28 -1.57 11.90
C THR A 150 -24.32 -2.62 10.78
N LYS A 151 -24.18 -2.20 9.53
CA LYS A 151 -24.14 -3.11 8.37
C LYS A 151 -22.91 -4.02 8.42
N ARG A 152 -21.76 -3.46 8.79
CA ARG A 152 -20.50 -4.19 8.97
C ARG A 152 -20.62 -5.27 10.04
N ARG A 153 -21.22 -4.97 11.19
CA ARG A 153 -21.46 -5.97 12.24
C ARG A 153 -22.37 -7.10 11.77
N ALA A 154 -23.44 -6.77 11.03
CA ALA A 154 -24.31 -7.78 10.46
C ALA A 154 -23.56 -8.67 9.46
N TYR A 155 -22.70 -8.07 8.62
CA TYR A 155 -21.86 -8.80 7.68
C TYR A 155 -20.83 -9.70 8.38
N ASP A 156 -20.09 -9.17 9.35
CA ASP A 156 -19.06 -9.92 10.11
C ASP A 156 -19.65 -11.09 10.93
N SER A 157 -20.96 -11.07 11.20
CA SER A 157 -21.67 -12.14 11.91
C SER A 157 -22.00 -13.35 11.05
N VAL A 158 -22.09 -13.18 9.73
CA VAL A 158 -22.42 -14.25 8.76
C VAL A 158 -21.22 -14.67 7.92
N ASP A 159 -20.01 -14.22 8.30
CA ASP A 159 -18.76 -14.47 7.59
C ASP A 159 -18.38 -15.97 7.61
N PRO A 160 -18.43 -16.68 6.47
CA PRO A 160 -18.16 -18.13 6.41
C PRO A 160 -16.69 -18.49 6.66
N PHE A 161 -15.77 -17.52 6.55
CA PHE A 161 -14.34 -17.73 6.75
C PHE A 161 -13.92 -17.45 8.20
N PHE A 162 -14.87 -17.22 9.10
CA PHE A 162 -14.56 -17.11 10.51
C PHE A 162 -14.48 -18.49 11.16
N ASP A 163 -13.48 -18.67 12.01
CA ASP A 163 -13.30 -19.90 12.78
C ASP A 163 -14.10 -19.85 14.09
N ASP A 164 -15.33 -20.36 14.04
CA ASP A 164 -16.21 -20.55 15.21
C ASP A 164 -15.88 -21.82 16.01
N SER A 165 -14.72 -22.46 15.77
CA SER A 165 -14.31 -23.67 16.50
C SER A 165 -14.11 -23.37 18.00
N ILE A 166 -14.93 -24.01 18.83
CA ILE A 166 -14.82 -23.95 20.30
C ILE A 166 -14.17 -25.25 20.78
N PRO A 167 -13.08 -25.18 21.58
CA PRO A 167 -12.47 -26.35 22.19
C PRO A 167 -13.47 -27.11 23.08
N SER A 168 -13.46 -28.45 22.98
CA SER A 168 -14.30 -29.30 23.83
C SER A 168 -13.93 -29.17 25.32
N VAL A 169 -14.94 -29.18 26.19
CA VAL A 169 -14.76 -29.06 27.63
C VAL A 169 -14.20 -30.38 28.19
N SER A 170 -12.90 -30.41 28.45
CA SER A 170 -12.19 -31.51 29.10
C SER A 170 -11.68 -31.11 30.49
N ALA A 171 -11.21 -32.08 31.29
CA ALA A 171 -10.59 -31.78 32.59
C ALA A 171 -9.40 -30.81 32.46
N ASN A 172 -8.61 -30.93 31.38
CA ASN A 172 -7.47 -30.07 31.09
C ASN A 172 -7.87 -28.65 30.64
N SER A 173 -8.99 -28.51 29.93
CA SER A 173 -9.50 -27.18 29.55
C SER A 173 -10.15 -26.43 30.72
N LYS A 174 -10.56 -27.14 31.79
CA LYS A 174 -11.04 -26.52 33.03
C LYS A 174 -9.88 -26.01 33.90
N SER A 175 -8.78 -26.74 33.97
CA SER A 175 -7.57 -26.30 34.70
C SER A 175 -6.87 -25.13 33.99
N ASN A 176 -6.81 -25.16 32.64
CA ASN A 176 -6.14 -24.14 31.83
C ASN A 176 -7.16 -23.27 31.07
N PHE A 177 -8.21 -22.83 31.75
CA PHE A 177 -9.35 -22.15 31.15
C PHE A 177 -8.95 -20.91 30.33
N PHE A 178 -8.15 -20.01 30.90
CA PHE A 178 -7.76 -18.77 30.23
C PHE A 178 -6.83 -18.99 29.03
N GLU A 179 -5.98 -20.02 29.07
CA GLU A 179 -5.07 -20.33 27.96
C GLU A 179 -5.82 -20.95 26.78
N VAL A 180 -6.78 -21.85 27.06
CA VAL A 180 -7.54 -22.56 26.04
C VAL A 180 -8.65 -21.69 25.44
N PHE A 181 -9.40 -20.97 26.28
CA PHE A 181 -10.55 -20.17 25.82
C PHE A 181 -10.21 -18.70 25.58
N GLY A 182 -9.12 -18.16 26.13
CA GLY A 182 -8.69 -16.77 25.90
C GLY A 182 -8.62 -16.39 24.42
N PRO A 183 -7.89 -17.15 23.58
CA PRO A 183 -7.84 -16.90 22.14
C PRO A 183 -9.21 -17.00 21.45
N VAL A 184 -10.13 -17.83 21.97
CA VAL A 184 -11.50 -17.96 21.41
C VAL A 184 -12.33 -16.71 21.72
N PHE A 185 -12.18 -16.16 22.93
CA PHE A 185 -12.83 -14.90 23.31
C PHE A 185 -12.28 -13.72 22.54
N GLU A 186 -10.95 -13.63 22.36
CA GLU A 186 -10.33 -12.56 21.57
C GLU A 186 -10.80 -12.58 20.11
N ARG A 187 -10.91 -13.77 19.50
CA ARG A 187 -11.46 -13.90 18.14
C ARG A 187 -12.92 -13.48 18.05
N ASN A 188 -13.71 -13.73 19.10
CA ASN A 188 -15.14 -13.42 19.13
C ASN A 188 -15.49 -12.00 19.62
N ALA A 189 -14.53 -11.23 20.14
CA ALA A 189 -14.73 -9.86 20.66
C ALA A 189 -14.98 -8.77 19.58
N ARG A 190 -15.50 -9.17 18.42
CA ARG A 190 -15.71 -8.36 17.21
C ARG A 190 -16.88 -7.35 17.32
#